data_AF-A0A7C2AIU0-F1
#
_entry.id   AF-A0A7C2AIU0-F1
#
_cell.length_a   1.000
_cell.length_b   1.000
_cell.length_c   1.000
_cell.angle_alpha   90.00
_cell.angle_beta   90.00
_cell.angle_gamma   90.00
#
_symmetry.space_group_name_H-M   'P 1'
#
loop_
_entity.id
_entity.type
_entity.pdbx_description
1 polymer ?
#
loop_
_entity_poly.entity_id
_entity_poly.type
_entity_poly.pdbx_seq_one_letter_code
_entity_poly.pdbx_strand_id
1 'polypeptide(L)'
;MPRTGRSLARRRNFARRRHRSWMLSMTLASFGWGTWWVLLLVEKLFGLRPDSLVVPGFISSAFAVAGLAVAVWCFRARRSWMMFVMVPLFANLSLFFVPWLAEELAGRRG
;
A
#
# COMPACT_ATOMS: atom_id res chain seq x y z
N MET A 1 9.99 -23.18 -33.48
CA MET A 1 8.75 -22.46 -33.90
C MET A 1 8.83 -21.00 -33.48
N PRO A 2 8.94 -20.04 -34.42
CA PRO A 2 8.98 -18.62 -34.08
C PRO A 2 7.63 -18.19 -33.49
N ARG A 3 7.64 -17.62 -32.28
CA ARG A 3 6.44 -17.06 -31.65
C ARG A 3 5.94 -15.90 -32.51
N THR A 4 4.74 -16.01 -33.05
CA THR A 4 4.11 -14.95 -33.87
C THR A 4 4.17 -13.62 -33.13
N GLY A 5 4.56 -12.53 -33.82
CA GLY A 5 4.77 -11.21 -33.20
C GLY A 5 3.57 -10.71 -32.38
N ARG A 6 2.34 -11.14 -32.73
CA ARG A 6 1.11 -10.86 -31.96
C ARG A 6 1.13 -11.46 -30.53
N SER A 7 1.74 -12.62 -30.35
CA SER A 7 1.85 -13.27 -29.03
C SER A 7 2.81 -12.53 -28.09
N LEU A 8 3.89 -11.96 -28.63
CA LEU A 8 4.84 -11.11 -27.89
C LEU A 8 4.20 -9.77 -27.52
N ALA A 9 3.46 -9.15 -28.45
CA ALA A 9 2.72 -7.91 -28.18
C ALA A 9 1.66 -8.08 -27.08
N ARG A 10 0.89 -9.18 -27.09
CA ARG A 10 -0.06 -9.51 -26.01
C ARG A 10 0.63 -9.67 -24.66
N ARG A 11 1.78 -10.37 -24.59
CA ARG A 11 2.56 -10.52 -23.35
C ARG A 11 3.09 -9.17 -22.83
N ARG A 12 3.61 -8.31 -23.71
CA ARG A 12 4.09 -6.95 -23.33
C ARG A 12 2.96 -6.08 -22.78
N ASN A 13 1.82 -6.03 -23.47
CA ASN A 13 0.67 -5.22 -23.02
C ASN A 13 0.12 -5.70 -21.68
N PHE A 14 0.09 -7.02 -21.49
CA PHE A 14 -0.31 -7.62 -20.21
C PHE A 14 0.66 -7.28 -19.08
N ALA A 15 1.97 -7.38 -19.30
CA ALA A 15 2.98 -6.98 -18.32
C ALA A 15 2.86 -5.49 -17.95
N ARG A 16 2.64 -4.61 -18.94
CA ARG A 16 2.46 -3.16 -18.70
C ARG A 16 1.25 -2.84 -17.83
N ARG A 17 0.08 -3.45 -18.11
CA ARG A 17 -1.12 -3.24 -17.28
C ARG A 17 -0.89 -3.67 -15.84
N ARG A 18 -0.24 -4.81 -15.63
CA ARG A 18 0.11 -5.31 -14.29
C ARG A 18 1.09 -4.42 -13.57
N HIS A 19 2.14 -3.96 -14.25
CA HIS A 19 3.09 -3.03 -13.68
C HIS A 19 2.39 -1.73 -13.22
N ARG A 20 1.42 -1.22 -13.99
CA ARG A 20 0.61 -0.06 -13.58
C ARG A 20 -0.24 -0.33 -12.34
N SER A 21 -0.91 -1.47 -12.27
CA SER A 21 -1.69 -1.84 -11.07
C SER A 21 -0.78 -2.04 -9.85
N TRP A 22 0.38 -2.66 -10.03
CA TRP A 22 1.39 -2.80 -8.99
C TRP A 22 1.89 -1.43 -8.50
N MET A 23 2.26 -0.53 -9.41
CA MET A 23 2.67 0.83 -9.09
C MET A 23 1.55 1.58 -8.34
N LEU A 24 0.30 1.47 -8.81
CA LEU A 24 -0.84 2.11 -8.15
C LEU A 24 -1.00 1.64 -6.70
N SER A 25 -0.95 0.32 -6.46
CA SER A 25 -1.04 -0.24 -5.10
C SER A 25 0.11 0.22 -4.19
N MET A 26 1.32 0.31 -4.74
CA MET A 26 2.49 0.88 -4.04
C MET A 26 2.29 2.36 -3.72
N THR A 27 1.81 3.17 -4.67
CA THR A 27 1.58 4.60 -4.48
C THR A 27 0.54 4.86 -3.39
N LEU A 28 -0.55 4.06 -3.36
CA LEU A 28 -1.55 4.15 -2.29
C LEU A 28 -0.93 3.83 -0.92
N ALA A 29 -0.11 2.78 -0.83
CA ALA A 29 0.62 2.47 0.39
C ALA A 29 1.54 3.64 0.80
N SER A 30 2.28 4.24 -0.14
CA SER A 30 3.16 5.39 0.14
C SER A 30 2.39 6.60 0.66
N PHE A 31 1.19 6.90 0.13
CA PHE A 31 0.37 7.99 0.65
C PHE A 31 -0.13 7.74 2.07
N GLY A 32 -0.58 6.52 2.37
CA GLY A 32 -1.00 6.16 3.72
C GLY A 32 0.16 6.13 4.73
N TRP A 33 1.33 5.62 4.33
CA TRP A 33 2.53 5.71 5.17
C TRP A 33 3.02 7.15 5.34
N GLY A 34 2.91 7.95 4.28
CA GLY A 34 3.24 9.37 4.30
C GLY A 34 2.44 10.13 5.35
N THR A 35 1.18 9.75 5.59
CA THR A 35 0.34 10.39 6.62
C THR A 35 0.94 10.19 8.02
N TRP A 36 1.43 8.98 8.34
CA TRP A 36 2.11 8.68 9.60
C TRP A 36 3.48 9.36 9.72
N TRP A 37 4.26 9.42 8.63
CA TRP A 37 5.53 10.13 8.64
C TRP A 37 5.38 11.62 8.88
N VAL A 38 4.38 12.26 8.26
CA VAL A 38 4.07 13.67 8.50
C VAL A 38 3.71 13.88 9.97
N LEU A 39 2.88 13.00 10.55
CA LEU A 39 2.53 13.07 11.97
C LEU A 39 3.78 13.02 12.87
N LEU A 40 4.66 12.05 12.65
CA LEU A 40 5.90 11.89 13.42
C LEU A 40 6.85 13.08 13.24
N LEU A 41 6.96 13.62 12.03
CA LEU A 41 7.78 14.80 11.76
C LEU A 41 7.23 16.04 12.46
N VAL A 42 5.91 16.22 12.46
CA VAL A 42 5.27 17.36 13.14
C VAL A 42 5.48 17.27 14.65
N GLU A 43 5.30 16.10 15.25
CA GLU A 43 5.58 15.89 16.68
C GLU A 43 7.07 16.14 16.97
N LYS A 44 7.98 15.63 16.12
CA LYS A 44 9.42 15.76 16.35
C LYS A 44 9.96 17.17 16.19
N LEU A 45 9.45 17.95 15.22
CA LEU A 45 9.96 19.27 14.87
C LEU A 45 9.27 20.40 15.64
N PHE A 46 7.97 20.26 15.90
CA PHE A 46 7.17 21.32 16.52
C PHE A 46 6.66 20.96 17.93
N GLY A 47 6.85 19.71 18.38
CA GLY A 47 6.31 19.24 19.66
C GLY A 47 4.78 19.16 19.68
N LEU A 48 4.13 19.30 18.52
CA LEU A 48 2.68 19.28 18.40
C LEU A 48 2.20 17.84 18.37
N ARG A 49 1.54 17.41 19.45
CA ARG A 49 0.83 16.12 19.49
C ARG A 49 -0.61 16.32 19.04
N PRO A 50 -1.13 15.46 18.14
CA PRO A 50 -2.55 15.48 17.83
C PRO A 50 -3.35 15.01 19.06
N ASP A 51 -4.45 15.70 19.35
CA ASP A 51 -5.39 15.28 20.39
C ASP A 51 -6.11 13.97 20.02
N SER A 52 -6.11 13.60 18.74
CA SER A 52 -6.77 12.40 18.23
C SER A 52 -6.03 11.79 17.03
N LEU A 53 -5.91 10.46 17.03
CA LEU A 53 -5.35 9.66 15.93
C LEU A 53 -6.42 9.23 14.89
N VAL A 54 -7.67 9.64 15.07
CA VAL A 54 -8.79 9.21 14.20
C VAL A 54 -8.60 9.67 12.76
N VAL A 55 -8.19 10.92 12.53
CA VAL A 55 -7.99 11.48 11.18
C VAL A 55 -6.85 10.76 10.43
N PRO A 56 -5.62 10.67 10.96
CA PRO A 56 -4.55 9.93 10.28
C PRO A 56 -4.88 8.44 10.15
N GLY A 57 -5.58 7.85 11.13
CA GLY A 57 -6.07 6.49 11.08
C GLY A 57 -7.05 6.25 9.92
N PHE A 58 -8.01 7.14 9.73
CA PHE A 58 -8.99 7.05 8.64
C PHE A 58 -8.34 7.21 7.26
N ILE A 59 -7.48 8.22 7.08
CA ILE A 59 -6.78 8.47 5.82
C ILE A 59 -5.91 7.27 5.44
N SER A 60 -5.09 6.79 6.38
CA SER A 60 -4.21 5.64 6.13
C SER A 60 -5.00 4.37 5.84
N SER A 61 -6.10 4.12 6.56
CA SER A 61 -6.98 2.97 6.33
C SER A 61 -7.65 3.01 4.96
N ALA A 62 -8.15 4.17 4.52
CA ALA A 62 -8.77 4.32 3.21
C ALA A 62 -7.77 4.00 2.07
N PHE A 63 -6.54 4.50 2.17
CA PHE A 63 -5.48 4.18 1.23
C PHE A 63 -5.07 2.70 1.28
N ALA A 64 -4.97 2.13 2.48
CA ALA A 64 -4.63 0.72 2.67
C ALA A 64 -5.67 -0.21 2.05
N VAL A 65 -6.97 0.03 2.27
CA VAL A 65 -8.06 -0.77 1.70
C VAL A 65 -8.05 -0.69 0.18
N ALA A 66 -7.90 0.51 -0.39
CA ALA A 66 -7.80 0.71 -1.83
C ALA A 66 -6.56 -0.02 -2.41
N GLY A 67 -5.41 0.10 -1.75
CA GLY A 67 -4.17 -0.56 -2.17
C GLY A 67 -4.24 -2.08 -2.08
N LEU A 68 -4.90 -2.63 -1.05
CA LEU A 68 -5.18 -4.06 -0.90
C LEU A 68 -6.09 -4.57 -2.01
N ALA A 69 -7.17 -3.86 -2.33
CA ALA A 69 -8.07 -4.27 -3.41
C ALA A 69 -7.30 -4.39 -4.75
N VAL A 70 -6.45 -3.41 -5.06
CA VAL A 70 -5.60 -3.44 -6.25
C VAL A 70 -4.57 -4.59 -6.19
N ALA A 71 -3.96 -4.84 -5.03
CA ALA A 71 -3.00 -5.94 -4.85
C ALA A 71 -3.65 -7.32 -5.03
N VAL A 72 -4.85 -7.54 -4.47
CA VAL A 72 -5.62 -8.79 -4.63
C VAL A 72 -6.03 -8.99 -6.08
N TRP A 73 -6.43 -7.94 -6.80
CA TRP A 73 -6.67 -8.02 -8.24
C TRP A 73 -5.41 -8.44 -9.02
N CYS A 74 -4.22 -7.98 -8.62
CA CYS A 74 -2.96 -8.44 -9.19
C CYS A 74 -2.64 -9.91 -8.87
N PHE A 75 -3.12 -10.45 -7.76
CA PHE A 75 -2.82 -11.82 -7.30
C PHE A 75 -3.40 -12.92 -8.19
N ARG A 76 -4.52 -12.68 -8.90
CA ARG A 76 -5.24 -13.68 -9.73
C ARG A 76 -4.46 -14.18 -10.97
N ALA A 77 -3.15 -14.00 -11.03
CA ALA A 77 -2.47 -13.72 -12.28
C ALA A 77 -1.07 -14.37 -12.38
N ARG A 78 -1.00 -15.69 -12.64
CA ARG A 78 0.23 -16.51 -12.88
C ARG A 78 1.29 -16.47 -11.75
N ARG A 79 1.74 -17.65 -11.31
CA ARG A 79 2.75 -17.85 -10.23
C ARG A 79 3.99 -16.95 -10.32
N SER A 80 4.47 -16.58 -11.52
CA SER A 80 5.68 -15.77 -11.68
C SER A 80 5.57 -14.33 -11.16
N TRP A 81 4.36 -13.80 -10.95
CA TRP A 81 4.15 -12.47 -10.37
C TRP A 81 3.89 -12.49 -8.86
N MET A 82 3.81 -13.68 -8.26
CA MET A 82 3.38 -13.84 -6.86
C MET A 82 4.31 -13.11 -5.90
N MET A 83 5.63 -13.23 -6.06
CA MET A 83 6.61 -12.50 -5.23
C MET A 83 6.45 -10.98 -5.34
N PHE A 84 6.21 -10.45 -6.55
CA PHE A 84 6.02 -9.02 -6.75
C PHE A 84 4.73 -8.51 -6.10
N VAL A 85 3.67 -9.31 -6.08
CA VAL A 85 2.38 -8.95 -5.46
C VAL A 85 2.44 -9.03 -3.94
N MET A 86 3.32 -9.85 -3.36
CA MET A 86 3.49 -9.89 -1.90
C MET A 86 3.92 -8.55 -1.33
N VAL A 87 4.79 -7.81 -2.03
CA VAL A 87 5.27 -6.49 -1.55
C VAL A 87 4.11 -5.51 -1.30
N PRO A 88 3.21 -5.21 -2.26
CA PRO A 88 2.06 -4.35 -2.01
C PRO A 88 1.05 -4.94 -1.05
N LEU A 89 0.91 -6.26 -1.03
CA LEU A 89 -0.03 -6.92 -0.14
C LEU A 89 0.41 -6.75 1.32
N PHE A 90 1.68 -7.00 1.63
CA PHE A 90 2.25 -6.75 2.95
C PHE A 90 2.28 -5.26 3.31
N ALA A 91 2.70 -4.38 2.39
CA ALA A 91 2.78 -2.95 2.67
C ALA A 91 1.42 -2.33 3.03
N ASN A 92 0.36 -2.71 2.30
CA ASN A 92 -0.99 -2.23 2.59
C ASN A 92 -1.63 -2.96 3.78
N LEU A 93 -1.36 -4.27 3.99
CA LEU A 93 -1.80 -4.97 5.21
C LEU A 93 -1.18 -4.32 6.46
N SER A 94 0.14 -4.11 6.47
CA SER A 94 0.81 -3.48 7.60
C SER A 94 0.24 -2.09 7.85
N LEU A 95 0.01 -1.31 6.78
CA LEU A 95 -0.58 0.02 6.88
C LEU A 95 -1.99 -0.01 7.49
N PHE A 96 -2.82 -0.98 7.12
CA PHE A 96 -4.16 -1.17 7.65
C PHE A 96 -4.16 -1.43 9.17
N PHE A 97 -3.14 -2.11 9.70
CA PHE A 97 -3.02 -2.40 11.13
C PHE A 97 -2.36 -1.27 11.95
N VAL A 98 -1.73 -0.28 11.32
CA VAL A 98 -1.05 0.82 12.04
C VAL A 98 -1.98 1.58 12.99
N PRO A 99 -3.21 1.98 12.61
CA PRO A 99 -4.09 2.74 13.50
C PRO A 99 -4.37 1.99 14.81
N TRP A 100 -4.66 0.69 14.70
CA TRP A 100 -4.90 -0.17 15.86
C TRP A 100 -3.67 -0.27 16.78
N LEU A 101 -2.48 -0.47 16.19
CA LEU A 101 -1.24 -0.52 16.94
C LEU A 101 -0.90 0.83 17.61
N ALA A 102 -1.20 1.94 16.93
CA ALA A 102 -0.97 3.29 17.44
C ALA A 102 -1.89 3.61 18.63
N GLU A 103 -3.16 3.21 18.58
CA GLU A 103 -4.10 3.32 19.70
C GLU A 103 -3.65 2.48 20.91
N GLU A 104 -3.23 1.23 20.68
CA GLU A 104 -2.73 0.36 21.75
C GLU A 104 -1.49 0.95 22.43
N LEU A 105 -0.54 1.47 21.64
CA LEU A 105 0.66 2.14 22.14
C LEU A 105 0.35 3.43 22.90
N ALA A 106 -0.64 4.20 22.45
CA ALA A 106 -1.08 5.41 23.15
C ALA A 106 -1.71 5.06 24.50
N GLY A 107 -2.57 4.03 24.56
CA GLY A 107 -3.20 3.56 25.78
C GLY A 107 -2.23 3.00 26.82
N ARG A 108 -1.09 2.42 26.41
CA ARG A 108 -0.04 1.94 27.32
C ARG A 108 0.82 3.06 27.94
N ARG A 109 0.79 4.26 27.37
CA ARG A 109 1.63 5.40 27.80
C ARG A 109 0.89 6.44 28.64
N GLY A 110 -0.44 6.34 28.74
CA GLY A 110 -1.27 7.15 29.65
C GLY A 110 -1.36 6.51 31.03
#